data_AF-W2SAM8-F1
#
_entry.id   AF-W2SAM8-F1
#
_cell.length_a   1.000
_cell.length_b   1.000
_cell.length_c   1.000
_cell.angle_alpha   90.00
_cell.angle_beta   90.00
_cell.angle_gamma   90.00
#
_symmetry.space_group_name_H-M   'P 1'
#
loop_
_entity.id
_entity.type
_entity.pdbx_description
1 polymer ?
#
loop_
_entity_poly.entity_id
_entity_poly.type
_entity_poly.pdbx_seq_one_letter_code
_entity_poly.pdbx_strand_id
1 'polypeptide(L)'
;MRVLCLHGMGTNAGIFEAQTEIFRSLLPEDLEYDFFDADHEIGAADGVEGIFPGPYTCWYPVPTQTNVKDAHQVVWDLIEEEGPFDIVMGFSQGAALAASVLLHHQIEHPLTSAPFKLAIFICGSLPYCVDSQRGVDVARLFAEPSTTGFGPPRYITYKPSTDDGSSTAHPLYEIPKDVGQGRLRQLERRFNMASIASDEWDQIPVEPGLTPDMSESSSDSDSDAETVSPVFSRTATDSTTPSTANTSGDEGDDFPWKSAKTAAESIDHVIRRYHADVDALKIEIPTAHIYGSKDPYHRQSLELERLCDPRWASSYEHPEGHVVPRRSAINQDIAGTIGKALAAVDICAR
;
A
#
# COMPACT_ATOMS: atom_id res chain seq x y z
N MET A 1 -18.28 5.74 18.76
CA MET A 1 -17.51 5.56 17.49
C MET A 1 -16.76 4.25 17.58
N ARG A 2 -16.62 3.51 16.47
CA ARG A 2 -15.90 2.22 16.47
C ARG A 2 -14.47 2.36 15.94
N VAL A 3 -13.53 1.69 16.60
CA VAL A 3 -12.09 1.75 16.34
C VAL A 3 -11.59 0.39 15.85
N LEU A 4 -11.14 0.33 14.60
CA LEU A 4 -10.40 -0.81 14.06
C LEU A 4 -8.96 -0.79 14.58
N CYS A 5 -8.54 -1.82 15.31
CA CYS A 5 -7.23 -1.87 15.96
C CYS A 5 -6.28 -2.88 15.30
N LEU A 6 -5.18 -2.39 14.72
CA LEU A 6 -4.16 -3.18 14.01
C LEU A 6 -2.87 -3.28 14.85
N HIS A 7 -2.54 -4.49 15.33
CA HIS A 7 -1.36 -4.71 16.16
C HIS A 7 -0.03 -4.62 15.37
N GLY A 8 1.09 -4.58 16.08
CA GLY A 8 2.43 -4.60 15.46
C GLY A 8 2.93 -6.01 15.16
N MET A 9 3.96 -6.10 14.30
CA MET A 9 4.63 -7.37 13.99
C MET A 9 5.14 -8.06 15.26
N GLY A 10 4.93 -9.37 15.38
CA GLY A 10 5.41 -10.15 16.54
C GLY A 10 4.60 -9.91 17.82
N THR A 11 3.36 -9.43 17.68
CA THR A 11 2.36 -9.34 18.75
C THR A 11 1.05 -9.97 18.27
N ASN A 12 -0.07 -9.70 18.93
CA ASN A 12 -1.40 -10.17 18.54
C ASN A 12 -2.47 -9.18 19.08
N ALA A 13 -3.74 -9.40 18.75
CA ALA A 13 -4.88 -8.60 19.16
C ALA A 13 -4.93 -8.39 20.68
N GLY A 14 -4.88 -9.48 21.46
CA GLY A 14 -4.97 -9.42 22.92
C GLY A 14 -3.79 -8.69 23.59
N ILE A 15 -2.58 -8.83 23.03
CA ILE A 15 -1.40 -8.09 23.49
C ILE A 15 -1.59 -6.60 23.22
N PHE A 16 -2.06 -6.23 22.03
CA PHE A 16 -2.28 -4.83 21.67
C PHE A 16 -3.40 -4.20 22.50
N GLU A 17 -4.46 -4.95 22.77
CA GLU A 17 -5.53 -4.55 23.69
C GLU A 17 -4.98 -4.24 25.08
N ALA A 18 -4.20 -5.16 25.66
CA ALA A 18 -3.60 -4.99 26.98
C ALA A 18 -2.58 -3.83 27.03
N GLN A 19 -1.78 -3.65 25.97
CA GLN A 19 -0.80 -2.56 25.89
C GLN A 19 -1.45 -1.17 25.86
N THR A 20 -2.63 -1.05 25.25
CA THR A 20 -3.32 0.23 25.04
C THR A 20 -4.35 0.56 26.11
N GLU A 21 -4.67 -0.38 27.00
CA GLU A 21 -5.72 -0.26 28.02
C GLU A 21 -5.69 1.07 28.81
N ILE A 22 -4.50 1.50 29.24
CA ILE A 22 -4.36 2.65 30.15
C ILE A 22 -4.84 3.94 29.47
N PHE A 23 -4.34 4.30 28.29
CA PHE A 23 -4.82 5.52 27.63
C PHE A 23 -6.25 5.36 27.13
N ARG A 24 -6.68 4.17 26.72
CA ARG A 24 -8.09 3.92 26.31
C ARG A 24 -9.05 4.21 27.46
N SER A 25 -8.70 3.85 28.69
CA SER A 25 -9.50 4.16 29.88
C SER A 25 -9.63 5.67 30.19
N LEU A 26 -8.83 6.52 29.54
CA LEU A 26 -8.85 7.97 29.69
C LEU A 26 -9.59 8.67 28.53
N LEU A 27 -10.00 7.92 27.50
CA LEU A 27 -10.74 8.41 26.35
C LEU A 27 -12.26 8.32 26.58
N PRO A 28 -13.08 8.95 25.72
CA PRO A 28 -14.53 8.88 25.85
C PRO A 28 -15.06 7.45 25.91
N GLU A 29 -16.01 7.20 26.83
CA GLU A 29 -16.58 5.87 27.10
C GLU A 29 -17.40 5.30 25.92
N ASP A 30 -17.77 6.12 24.93
CA ASP A 30 -18.50 5.74 23.73
C ASP A 30 -17.59 5.30 22.57
N LEU A 31 -16.27 5.20 22.81
CA LEU A 31 -15.34 4.55 21.90
C LEU A 31 -15.32 3.03 22.12
N GLU A 32 -15.68 2.29 21.09
CA GLU A 32 -15.63 0.83 21.06
C GLU A 32 -14.41 0.39 20.25
N TYR A 33 -13.63 -0.55 20.77
CA TYR A 33 -12.36 -0.98 20.19
C TYR A 33 -12.42 -2.44 19.78
N ASP A 34 -12.25 -2.71 18.50
CA ASP A 34 -12.23 -4.05 17.94
C ASP A 34 -10.81 -4.40 17.51
N PHE A 35 -10.22 -5.42 18.14
CA PHE A 35 -8.85 -5.88 17.90
C PHE A 35 -8.86 -7.16 17.08
N PHE A 36 -8.06 -7.18 16.01
CA PHE A 36 -7.98 -8.30 15.09
C PHE A 36 -6.58 -8.86 15.00
N ASP A 37 -6.48 -10.18 14.92
CA ASP A 37 -5.23 -10.88 14.70
C ASP A 37 -4.88 -10.89 13.20
N ALA A 38 -3.61 -10.73 12.88
CA ALA A 38 -3.09 -10.95 11.55
C ALA A 38 -2.85 -12.45 11.26
N ASP A 39 -2.83 -12.84 9.98
CA ASP A 39 -2.80 -14.25 9.56
C ASP A 39 -1.42 -14.91 9.57
N HIS A 40 -0.33 -14.15 9.56
CA HIS A 40 1.02 -14.72 9.44
C HIS A 40 1.69 -14.90 10.78
N GLU A 41 1.96 -16.15 11.19
CA GLU A 41 2.74 -16.44 12.39
C GLU A 41 4.22 -16.03 12.26
N ILE A 42 4.75 -15.43 13.32
CA ILE A 42 6.16 -15.00 13.43
C ILE A 42 6.67 -15.17 14.86
N GLY A 43 7.97 -15.00 15.08
CA GLY A 43 8.54 -14.90 16.43
C GLY A 43 8.07 -13.64 17.16
N ALA A 44 8.12 -13.68 18.49
CA ALA A 44 7.76 -12.53 19.32
C ALA A 44 8.61 -11.30 18.98
N ALA A 45 8.01 -10.11 19.08
CA ALA A 45 8.78 -8.87 19.06
C ALA A 45 9.68 -8.75 20.29
N ASP A 46 10.75 -7.95 20.16
CA ASP A 46 11.70 -7.71 21.23
C ASP A 46 10.98 -7.25 22.52
N GLY A 47 11.18 -7.97 23.61
CA GLY A 47 10.57 -7.66 24.92
C GLY A 47 9.15 -8.19 25.13
N VAL A 48 8.57 -8.95 24.19
CA VAL A 48 7.21 -9.50 24.30
C VAL A 48 7.17 -10.90 24.91
N GLU A 49 8.04 -11.82 24.46
CA GLU A 49 8.00 -13.27 24.81
C GLU A 49 8.08 -13.58 26.31
N GLY A 50 8.64 -12.67 27.10
CA GLY A 50 8.76 -12.80 28.57
C GLY A 50 7.58 -12.22 29.36
N ILE A 51 6.63 -11.56 28.70
CA ILE A 51 5.52 -10.84 29.35
C ILE A 51 4.17 -11.41 28.90
N PHE A 52 4.03 -11.72 27.61
CA PHE A 52 2.79 -12.20 27.02
C PHE A 52 3.02 -13.55 26.34
N PRO A 53 2.07 -14.49 26.46
CA PRO A 53 2.12 -15.72 25.68
C PRO A 53 1.76 -15.44 24.21
N GLY A 54 2.27 -16.28 23.30
CA GLY A 54 1.86 -16.31 21.91
C GLY A 54 0.47 -16.97 21.70
N PRO A 55 0.03 -17.16 20.45
CA PRO A 55 0.80 -16.98 19.21
C PRO A 55 1.12 -15.52 18.91
N TYR A 56 2.15 -15.28 18.09
CA TYR A 56 2.50 -13.94 17.61
C TYR A 56 2.37 -13.92 16.10
N THR A 57 1.82 -12.83 15.57
CA THR A 57 1.51 -12.71 14.16
C THR A 57 1.97 -11.38 13.58
N CYS A 58 1.89 -11.25 12.26
CA CYS A 58 2.18 -10.03 11.52
C CYS A 58 1.30 -9.93 10.27
N TRP A 59 1.07 -8.69 9.81
CA TRP A 59 0.22 -8.43 8.64
C TRP A 59 0.89 -8.78 7.33
N TYR A 60 2.22 -8.66 7.27
CA TYR A 60 3.04 -9.08 6.15
C TYR A 60 4.45 -9.39 6.66
N PRO A 61 5.00 -10.61 6.43
CA PRO A 61 6.34 -10.96 6.89
C PRO A 61 7.44 -10.20 6.16
N VAL A 62 7.25 -10.00 4.85
CA VAL A 62 8.13 -9.22 3.97
C VAL A 62 7.23 -8.28 3.17
N PRO A 63 7.52 -6.97 3.11
CA PRO A 63 6.64 -5.99 2.49
C PRO A 63 6.81 -5.91 0.95
N THR A 64 6.70 -7.04 0.24
CA THR A 64 6.57 -7.04 -1.22
C THR A 64 5.27 -6.36 -1.65
N GLN A 65 5.12 -5.90 -2.89
CA GLN A 65 3.83 -5.27 -3.29
C GLN A 65 2.69 -6.27 -3.15
N THR A 66 2.92 -7.55 -3.49
CA THR A 66 1.93 -8.62 -3.28
C THR A 66 1.51 -8.72 -1.81
N ASN A 67 2.45 -8.87 -0.88
CA ASN A 67 2.11 -9.06 0.53
C ASN A 67 1.47 -7.81 1.15
N VAL A 68 1.92 -6.61 0.75
CA VAL A 68 1.30 -5.36 1.19
C VAL A 68 -0.11 -5.24 0.63
N LYS A 69 -0.34 -5.64 -0.62
CA LYS A 69 -1.68 -5.66 -1.24
C LYS A 69 -2.60 -6.68 -0.55
N ASP A 70 -2.10 -7.86 -0.24
CA ASP A 70 -2.87 -8.88 0.48
C ASP A 70 -3.26 -8.36 1.88
N ALA A 71 -2.33 -7.69 2.59
CA ALA A 71 -2.63 -7.05 3.86
C ALA A 71 -3.63 -5.89 3.76
N HIS A 72 -3.65 -5.15 2.64
CA HIS A 72 -4.70 -4.15 2.37
C HIS A 72 -6.05 -4.84 2.21
N GLN A 73 -6.10 -5.96 1.48
CA GLN A 73 -7.33 -6.72 1.29
C GLN A 73 -7.89 -7.20 2.63
N VAL A 74 -7.05 -7.71 3.53
CA VAL A 74 -7.49 -8.09 4.89
C VAL A 74 -8.14 -6.92 5.62
N VAL A 75 -7.57 -5.70 5.55
CA VAL A 75 -8.18 -4.51 6.17
C VAL A 75 -9.52 -4.17 5.53
N TRP A 76 -9.65 -4.29 4.21
CA TRP A 76 -10.91 -4.06 3.52
C TRP A 76 -11.99 -5.08 3.87
N ASP A 77 -11.61 -6.36 3.96
CA ASP A 77 -12.50 -7.45 4.37
C ASP A 77 -13.02 -7.19 5.79
N LEU A 78 -12.14 -6.77 6.72
CA LEU A 78 -12.56 -6.36 8.07
C LEU A 78 -13.56 -5.19 8.06
N ILE A 79 -13.32 -4.17 7.23
CA ILE A 79 -14.23 -3.02 7.10
C ILE A 79 -15.60 -3.47 6.56
N GLU A 80 -15.63 -4.40 5.60
CA GLU A 80 -16.86 -4.90 4.98
C GLU A 80 -17.65 -5.83 5.90
N GLU A 81 -16.96 -6.75 6.58
CA GLU A 81 -17.58 -7.81 7.38
C GLU A 81 -17.95 -7.34 8.79
N GLU A 82 -17.06 -6.59 9.44
CA GLU A 82 -17.18 -6.24 10.86
C GLU A 82 -17.47 -4.75 11.09
N GLY A 83 -17.43 -3.93 10.04
CA GLY A 83 -17.67 -2.49 10.10
C GLY A 83 -19.14 -2.10 10.36
N PRO A 84 -19.47 -0.80 10.27
CA PRO A 84 -18.59 0.30 9.92
C PRO A 84 -17.64 0.70 11.07
N PHE A 85 -16.43 1.12 10.71
CA PHE A 85 -15.45 1.70 11.62
C PHE A 85 -15.30 3.20 11.35
N ASP A 86 -15.24 4.00 12.42
CA ASP A 86 -15.02 5.44 12.32
C ASP A 86 -13.54 5.79 12.40
N ILE A 87 -12.75 4.97 13.10
CA ILE A 87 -11.37 5.26 13.46
C ILE A 87 -10.51 4.03 13.15
N VAL A 88 -9.30 4.24 12.65
CA VAL A 88 -8.27 3.20 12.60
C VAL A 88 -7.15 3.53 13.58
N MET A 89 -6.74 2.56 14.40
CA MET A 89 -5.63 2.68 15.33
C MET A 89 -4.61 1.58 15.05
N GLY A 90 -3.36 1.96 14.83
CA GLY A 90 -2.29 1.00 14.54
C GLY A 90 -1.07 1.19 15.43
N PHE A 91 -0.38 0.09 15.72
CA PHE A 91 0.96 0.11 16.32
C PHE A 91 2.02 -0.42 15.34
N SER A 92 3.14 0.29 15.21
CA SER A 92 4.30 -0.14 14.42
C SER A 92 3.91 -0.56 13.00
N GLN A 93 4.03 -1.84 12.63
CA GLN A 93 3.58 -2.38 11.35
C GLN A 93 2.09 -2.10 11.06
N GLY A 94 1.21 -2.22 12.06
CA GLY A 94 -0.22 -1.93 11.91
C GLY A 94 -0.49 -0.45 11.63
N ALA A 95 0.32 0.46 12.19
CA ALA A 95 0.24 1.90 11.87
C ALA A 95 0.66 2.18 10.42
N ALA A 96 1.77 1.57 9.98
CA ALA A 96 2.25 1.68 8.61
C ALA A 96 1.24 1.07 7.61
N LEU A 97 0.58 -0.03 7.96
CA LEU A 97 -0.48 -0.62 7.15
C LEU A 97 -1.69 0.31 7.04
N ALA A 98 -2.21 0.84 8.16
CA ALA A 98 -3.33 1.77 8.17
C ALA A 98 -3.05 3.02 7.31
N ALA A 99 -1.86 3.61 7.46
CA ALA A 99 -1.45 4.76 6.65
C ALA A 99 -1.34 4.41 5.15
N SER A 100 -0.83 3.21 4.83
CA SER A 100 -0.75 2.71 3.46
C SER A 100 -2.13 2.53 2.82
N VAL A 101 -3.10 1.95 3.54
CA VAL A 101 -4.49 1.79 3.08
C VAL A 101 -5.13 3.16 2.80
N LEU A 102 -4.96 4.13 3.71
CA LEU A 102 -5.51 5.48 3.53
C LEU A 102 -4.94 6.19 2.29
N LEU A 103 -3.61 6.15 2.12
CA LEU A 103 -2.94 6.76 0.97
C LEU A 103 -3.30 6.05 -0.34
N HIS A 104 -3.39 4.71 -0.33
CA HIS A 104 -3.75 3.94 -1.51
C HIS A 104 -5.21 4.17 -1.93
N HIS A 105 -6.14 4.21 -0.97
CA HIS A 105 -7.55 4.55 -1.22
C HIS A 105 -7.70 5.90 -1.91
N GLN A 106 -6.96 6.92 -1.46
CA GLN A 106 -7.02 8.25 -2.07
C GLN A 106 -6.50 8.26 -3.52
N ILE A 107 -5.57 7.36 -3.86
CA ILE A 107 -5.06 7.20 -5.23
C ILE A 107 -6.10 6.50 -6.11
N GLU A 108 -6.70 5.40 -5.64
CA GLU A 108 -7.66 4.62 -6.43
C GLU A 108 -9.03 5.29 -6.53
N HIS A 109 -9.43 6.04 -5.49
CA HIS A 109 -10.74 6.63 -5.36
C HIS A 109 -10.68 8.12 -4.96
N PRO A 110 -10.06 8.99 -5.79
CA PRO A 110 -9.77 10.39 -5.43
C PRO A 110 -11.00 11.28 -5.23
N LEU A 111 -12.19 10.81 -5.61
CA LEU A 111 -13.46 11.52 -5.45
C LEU A 111 -14.31 10.99 -4.29
N THR A 112 -13.83 9.96 -3.59
CA THR A 112 -14.53 9.37 -2.45
C THR A 112 -13.85 9.78 -1.15
N SER A 113 -14.63 9.90 -0.08
CA SER A 113 -14.08 10.14 1.25
C SER A 113 -13.23 8.96 1.71
N ALA A 114 -12.31 9.24 2.63
CA ALA A 114 -11.53 8.19 3.29
C ALA A 114 -12.44 7.18 4.03
N PRO A 115 -12.03 5.90 4.14
CA PRO A 115 -12.81 4.87 4.82
C PRO A 115 -12.95 5.11 6.33
N PHE A 116 -12.10 5.95 6.91
CA PHE A 116 -12.11 6.34 8.32
C PHE A 116 -12.22 7.84 8.47
N LYS A 117 -12.69 8.31 9.62
CA LYS A 117 -12.78 9.73 10.01
C LYS A 117 -11.56 10.21 10.79
N LEU A 118 -10.81 9.31 11.42
CA LEU A 118 -9.61 9.59 12.21
C LEU A 118 -8.65 8.40 12.12
N ALA A 119 -7.34 8.68 12.14
CA ALA A 119 -6.30 7.67 12.31
C ALA A 119 -5.40 7.95 13.52
N ILE A 120 -5.09 6.91 14.29
CA ILE A 120 -4.18 6.95 15.45
C ILE A 120 -2.97 6.08 15.13
N PHE A 121 -1.80 6.68 15.02
CA PHE A 121 -0.55 6.02 14.70
C PHE A 121 0.37 5.99 15.92
N ILE A 122 0.69 4.79 16.39
CA ILE A 122 1.57 4.57 17.55
C ILE A 122 2.86 3.92 17.06
N CYS A 123 4.00 4.60 17.23
CA CYS A 123 5.33 4.14 16.82
C CYS A 123 5.38 3.67 15.35
N GLY A 124 4.62 4.33 14.47
CA GLY A 124 4.48 3.92 13.07
C GLY A 124 5.74 4.19 12.26
N SER A 125 6.11 3.24 11.40
CA SER A 125 7.13 3.43 10.37
C SER A 125 6.52 4.04 9.09
N LEU A 126 7.36 4.40 8.12
CA LEU A 126 6.87 4.85 6.82
C LEU A 126 6.02 3.74 6.14
N PRO A 127 4.87 4.10 5.52
CA PRO A 127 3.97 3.12 4.94
C PRO A 127 4.52 2.59 3.61
N TYR A 128 4.33 1.30 3.35
CA TYR A 128 4.70 0.68 2.07
C TYR A 128 3.72 1.04 0.96
N CYS A 129 4.16 1.05 -0.29
CA CYS A 129 3.32 1.30 -1.46
C CYS A 129 2.92 -0.03 -2.11
N VAL A 130 1.67 -0.12 -2.55
CA VAL A 130 1.21 -1.15 -3.50
C VAL A 130 1.58 -0.76 -4.94
N ASP A 131 1.71 0.54 -5.23
CA ASP A 131 2.05 1.07 -6.55
C ASP A 131 3.56 1.03 -6.84
N SER A 132 3.92 0.44 -7.98
CA SER A 132 5.29 0.36 -8.51
C SER A 132 5.91 1.72 -8.92
N GLN A 133 5.09 2.77 -9.12
CA GLN A 133 5.53 4.08 -9.64
C GLN A 133 5.72 5.15 -8.55
N ARG A 134 5.32 4.89 -7.31
CA ARG A 134 5.31 5.87 -6.20
C ARG A 134 6.28 5.49 -5.10
N GLY A 135 6.60 6.47 -4.26
CA GLY A 135 7.49 6.24 -3.14
C GLY A 135 8.94 5.94 -3.52
N VAL A 136 9.70 5.59 -2.50
CA VAL A 136 11.14 5.33 -2.53
C VAL A 136 11.38 3.83 -2.54
N ASP A 137 12.19 3.32 -3.47
CA ASP A 137 12.53 1.89 -3.60
C ASP A 137 13.55 1.45 -2.56
N VAL A 138 13.08 0.76 -1.53
CA VAL A 138 13.86 0.28 -0.40
C VAL A 138 14.21 -1.20 -0.48
N ALA A 139 14.04 -1.86 -1.64
CA ALA A 139 14.25 -3.31 -1.79
C ALA A 139 15.63 -3.78 -1.32
N ARG A 140 16.66 -2.95 -1.47
CA ARG A 140 18.03 -3.26 -1.02
C ARG A 140 18.17 -3.43 0.49
N LEU A 141 17.28 -2.85 1.29
CA LEU A 141 17.28 -3.04 2.75
C LEU A 141 16.80 -4.43 3.16
N PHE A 142 16.10 -5.11 2.26
CA PHE A 142 15.52 -6.43 2.47
C PHE A 142 16.28 -7.52 1.73
N ALA A 143 17.33 -7.19 0.96
CA ALA A 143 18.04 -8.11 0.10
C ALA A 143 19.52 -8.25 0.53
N GLU A 144 19.98 -9.47 0.77
CA GLU A 144 21.43 -9.76 0.81
C GLU A 144 21.94 -10.12 -0.60
N PRO A 145 23.14 -9.63 -0.99
CA PRO A 145 23.80 -10.07 -2.21
C PRO A 145 23.98 -11.59 -2.19
N SER A 146 23.85 -12.25 -3.36
CA SER A 146 24.16 -13.67 -3.48
C SER A 146 25.58 -13.95 -2.96
N THR A 147 25.71 -14.88 -2.00
CA THR A 147 26.99 -15.28 -1.41
C THR A 147 27.96 -15.88 -2.44
N THR A 148 27.46 -16.28 -3.61
CA THR A 148 28.25 -16.85 -4.70
C THR A 148 28.48 -15.87 -5.86
N GLY A 149 27.88 -14.68 -5.81
CA GLY A 149 27.89 -13.70 -6.93
C GLY A 149 27.02 -14.11 -8.13
N PHE A 150 26.37 -15.28 -8.08
CA PHE A 150 25.48 -15.79 -9.12
C PHE A 150 24.12 -16.16 -8.49
N GLY A 151 23.00 -15.77 -9.11
CA GLY A 151 21.63 -16.06 -8.64
C GLY A 151 20.89 -14.85 -8.05
N PRO A 152 19.55 -14.94 -7.90
CA PRO A 152 18.73 -13.85 -7.37
C PRO A 152 19.09 -13.53 -5.91
N PRO A 153 18.94 -12.27 -5.46
CA PRO A 153 19.17 -11.89 -4.07
C PRO A 153 18.29 -12.71 -3.11
N ARG A 154 18.81 -13.01 -1.93
CA ARG A 154 18.02 -13.63 -0.86
C ARG A 154 17.40 -12.55 0.00
N TYR A 155 16.08 -12.60 0.20
CA TYR A 155 15.44 -11.69 1.15
C TYR A 155 15.80 -12.08 2.58
N ILE A 156 16.17 -11.10 3.39
CA ILE A 156 16.57 -11.27 4.79
C ILE A 156 15.62 -10.56 5.74
N THR A 157 15.63 -10.99 7.00
CA THR A 157 14.99 -10.28 8.12
C THR A 157 15.51 -8.85 8.19
N TYR A 158 14.60 -7.89 8.08
CA TYR A 158 14.86 -6.45 8.09
C TYR A 158 15.65 -6.01 9.34
N LYS A 159 16.71 -5.21 9.14
CA LYS A 159 17.55 -4.67 10.21
C LYS A 159 17.30 -3.16 10.36
N PRO A 160 16.57 -2.70 11.39
CA PRO A 160 16.19 -1.29 11.54
C PRO A 160 17.37 -0.33 11.67
N SER A 161 18.52 -0.80 12.18
CA SER A 161 19.71 0.04 12.42
C SER A 161 20.34 0.64 11.16
N THR A 162 20.01 0.13 9.96
CA THR A 162 20.50 0.65 8.67
C THR A 162 19.47 1.48 7.91
N ASP A 163 18.25 1.59 8.45
CA ASP A 163 17.12 2.28 7.84
C ASP A 163 16.61 3.37 8.78
N ASP A 164 17.29 4.51 8.74
CA ASP A 164 16.91 5.69 9.54
C ASP A 164 15.72 6.43 8.93
N GLY A 165 15.04 5.90 7.90
CA GLY A 165 14.03 6.65 7.17
C GLY A 165 14.61 7.80 6.34
N SER A 166 15.93 7.97 6.29
CA SER A 166 16.53 8.80 5.26
C SER A 166 16.32 8.12 3.93
N SER A 167 15.99 8.91 2.93
CA SER A 167 15.74 8.55 1.55
C SER A 167 16.97 7.95 0.82
N THR A 168 17.87 7.23 1.50
CA THR A 168 18.98 6.48 0.87
C THR A 168 18.48 5.18 0.25
N ALA A 169 17.62 5.35 -0.73
CA ALA A 169 17.23 4.35 -1.68
C ALA A 169 17.32 5.03 -3.04
N HIS A 170 18.30 4.61 -3.83
CA HIS A 170 18.60 5.25 -5.11
C HIS A 170 17.35 5.24 -5.99
N PRO A 171 16.87 6.38 -6.50
CA PRO A 171 15.90 6.36 -7.58
C PRO A 171 16.50 5.53 -8.72
N LEU A 172 15.85 4.41 -9.09
CA LEU A 172 16.26 3.64 -10.27
C LEU A 172 16.14 4.46 -11.57
N TYR A 173 15.49 5.63 -11.49
CA TYR A 173 15.35 6.57 -12.58
C TYR A 173 15.79 7.96 -12.10
N GLU A 174 17.00 8.36 -12.46
CA GLU A 174 17.25 9.79 -12.66
C GLU A 174 16.38 10.21 -13.84
N ILE A 175 15.37 11.05 -13.60
CA ILE A 175 14.77 11.82 -14.70
C ILE A 175 15.93 12.57 -15.35
N PRO A 176 16.26 12.33 -16.63
CA PRO A 176 17.29 13.09 -17.29
C PRO A 176 16.92 14.56 -17.13
N LYS A 177 17.78 15.35 -16.48
CA LYS A 177 17.55 16.78 -16.21
C LYS A 177 17.40 17.63 -17.49
N ASP A 178 17.30 17.03 -18.67
CA ASP A 178 17.27 17.76 -19.93
C ASP A 178 16.51 17.11 -21.09
N VAL A 179 15.50 16.27 -20.82
CA VAL A 179 14.62 15.76 -21.91
C VAL A 179 13.16 15.97 -21.56
N GLY A 180 12.70 17.22 -21.65
CA GLY A 180 11.26 17.49 -21.54
C GLY A 180 10.84 18.94 -21.57
N GLN A 181 11.67 19.87 -21.07
CA GLN A 181 11.26 21.28 -21.03
C GLN A 181 11.27 21.96 -22.41
N GLY A 182 12.04 21.45 -23.38
CA GLY A 182 12.03 21.97 -24.75
C GLY A 182 10.82 21.52 -25.57
N ARG A 183 10.40 20.26 -25.42
CA ARG A 183 9.29 19.66 -26.17
C ARG A 183 7.93 20.04 -25.59
N LEU A 184 7.77 20.10 -24.25
CA LEU A 184 6.56 20.64 -23.63
C LEU A 184 6.38 22.13 -23.94
N ARG A 185 7.45 22.95 -23.89
CA ARG A 185 7.35 24.37 -24.31
C ARG A 185 7.05 24.54 -25.81
N GLN A 186 7.48 23.61 -26.66
CA GLN A 186 7.10 23.59 -28.09
C GLN A 186 5.65 23.17 -28.30
N LEU A 187 5.11 22.25 -27.48
CA LEU A 187 3.70 21.87 -27.51
C LEU A 187 2.80 22.97 -26.94
N GLU A 188 3.18 23.60 -25.83
CA GLU A 188 2.46 24.73 -25.21
C GLU A 188 2.45 25.96 -26.12
N ARG A 189 3.52 26.22 -26.89
CA ARG A 189 3.53 27.24 -27.95
C ARG A 189 2.63 26.89 -29.15
N ARG A 190 2.35 25.61 -29.38
CA ARG A 190 1.46 25.15 -30.46
C ARG A 190 -0.02 25.13 -30.05
N PHE A 191 -0.32 25.11 -28.75
CA PHE A 191 -1.69 25.05 -28.20
C PHE A 191 -2.05 26.29 -27.36
N ASN A 192 -1.46 27.46 -27.65
CA ASN A 192 -1.92 28.70 -27.04
C ASN A 192 -3.16 29.24 -27.78
N MET A 193 -4.34 28.75 -27.38
CA MET A 193 -5.67 29.20 -27.80
C MET A 193 -6.06 30.57 -27.19
N ALA A 194 -5.13 31.52 -27.16
CA ALA A 194 -5.33 32.82 -26.55
C ALA A 194 -4.56 33.95 -27.27
N SER A 195 -4.72 34.06 -28.59
CA SER A 195 -4.59 35.34 -29.33
C SER A 195 -4.84 35.18 -30.83
N ILE A 196 -6.06 34.83 -31.24
CA ILE A 196 -6.49 35.10 -32.62
C ILE A 196 -7.70 36.03 -32.53
N ALA A 197 -7.55 37.21 -33.14
CA ALA A 197 -8.60 38.21 -33.25
C ALA A 197 -9.76 37.68 -34.10
N SER A 198 -10.95 38.27 -33.95
CA SER A 198 -12.21 37.84 -34.58
C SER A 198 -12.19 37.72 -36.11
N ASP A 199 -11.14 38.17 -36.77
CA ASP A 199 -11.12 38.46 -38.20
C ASP A 199 -10.38 37.38 -39.02
N GLU A 200 -9.85 36.32 -38.38
CA GLU A 200 -9.16 35.21 -39.06
C GLU A 200 -10.01 33.93 -39.23
N TRP A 201 -11.27 33.93 -38.76
CA TRP A 201 -12.18 32.78 -38.93
C TRP A 201 -12.54 32.48 -40.39
N ASP A 202 -12.45 33.48 -41.28
CA ASP A 202 -12.83 33.35 -42.69
C ASP A 202 -11.73 32.75 -43.59
N GLN A 203 -10.56 32.38 -43.03
CA GLN A 203 -9.43 31.85 -43.80
C GLN A 203 -9.13 30.36 -43.55
N ILE A 204 -9.95 29.66 -42.78
CA ILE A 204 -9.79 28.20 -42.60
C ILE A 204 -10.31 27.48 -43.86
N PRO A 205 -9.50 26.68 -44.56
CA PRO A 205 -9.96 25.92 -45.71
C PRO A 205 -11.01 24.90 -45.26
N VAL A 206 -12.21 24.96 -45.84
CA VAL A 206 -13.23 23.91 -45.71
C VAL A 206 -12.79 22.75 -46.59
N GLU A 207 -12.38 21.63 -46.00
CA GLU A 207 -12.23 20.39 -46.77
C GLU A 207 -13.60 19.86 -47.22
N PRO A 208 -13.75 19.38 -48.47
CA PRO A 208 -15.03 18.82 -48.94
C PRO A 208 -15.31 17.49 -48.24
N GLY A 209 -16.52 17.40 -47.68
CA GLY A 209 -16.95 16.29 -46.84
C GLY A 209 -17.16 14.95 -47.55
N LEU A 210 -17.23 13.91 -46.72
CA LEU A 210 -17.98 12.69 -47.01
C LEU A 210 -19.13 12.62 -46.01
N THR A 211 -20.32 12.59 -46.58
CA THR A 211 -21.65 12.72 -45.99
C THR A 211 -22.04 11.53 -45.11
N PRO A 212 -22.78 11.73 -44.01
CA PRO A 212 -23.55 10.66 -43.37
C PRO A 212 -24.85 10.43 -44.16
N ASP A 213 -25.02 9.24 -44.72
CA ASP A 213 -26.27 8.81 -45.31
C ASP A 213 -27.22 8.37 -44.19
N MET A 214 -28.29 9.14 -44.00
CA MET A 214 -29.49 8.75 -43.29
C MET A 214 -30.66 9.00 -44.25
N SER A 215 -31.22 7.92 -44.79
CA SER A 215 -32.56 7.94 -45.36
C SER A 215 -33.35 6.74 -44.82
N GLU A 216 -34.46 7.06 -44.16
CA GLU A 216 -35.52 6.14 -43.76
C GLU A 216 -36.24 5.57 -45.01
N SER A 217 -36.68 4.31 -44.98
CA SER A 217 -38.12 3.97 -45.05
C SER A 217 -38.41 2.47 -45.27
N SER A 218 -39.47 2.04 -44.56
CA SER A 218 -40.51 1.05 -44.90
C SER A 218 -40.30 -0.47 -44.80
N SER A 219 -41.21 -1.03 -43.96
CA SER A 219 -42.15 -2.16 -44.18
C SER A 219 -41.72 -3.62 -43.99
N ASP A 220 -42.51 -4.28 -43.12
CA ASP A 220 -43.00 -5.68 -43.14
C ASP A 220 -41.95 -6.80 -42.95
N SER A 221 -42.17 -7.96 -42.32
CA SER A 221 -43.25 -8.60 -41.57
C SER A 221 -42.71 -9.96 -41.08
N ASP A 222 -43.20 -10.44 -39.93
CA ASP A 222 -43.39 -11.85 -39.52
C ASP A 222 -42.26 -12.90 -39.36
N SER A 223 -42.48 -13.65 -38.27
CA SER A 223 -42.29 -15.10 -38.04
C SER A 223 -40.96 -15.63 -37.46
N ASP A 224 -41.12 -16.27 -36.28
CA ASP A 224 -40.65 -17.62 -35.89
C ASP A 224 -39.14 -17.95 -36.00
N ALA A 225 -38.53 -18.83 -35.21
CA ALA A 225 -38.81 -19.52 -33.96
C ALA A 225 -37.52 -20.32 -33.66
N GLU A 226 -37.32 -20.63 -32.38
CA GLU A 226 -36.69 -21.86 -31.88
C GLU A 226 -35.17 -22.16 -32.05
N THR A 227 -34.54 -22.27 -30.87
CA THR A 227 -33.73 -23.43 -30.40
C THR A 227 -32.32 -23.60 -31.03
N VAL A 228 -31.28 -24.19 -30.44
CA VAL A 228 -31.05 -25.21 -29.40
C VAL A 228 -29.63 -24.97 -28.85
N SER A 229 -29.42 -24.94 -27.53
CA SER A 229 -28.15 -25.36 -26.89
C SER A 229 -28.24 -26.87 -26.60
N PRO A 230 -27.25 -27.63 -26.05
CA PRO A 230 -25.85 -27.34 -25.67
C PRO A 230 -24.92 -28.59 -25.91
N VAL A 231 -23.76 -28.61 -25.21
CA VAL A 231 -23.14 -29.77 -24.50
C VAL A 231 -21.76 -30.27 -24.99
N PHE A 232 -20.84 -30.19 -24.04
CA PHE A 232 -19.55 -30.88 -23.90
C PHE A 232 -19.70 -32.39 -23.66
N SER A 233 -18.78 -33.22 -24.19
CA SER A 233 -18.50 -34.54 -23.58
C SER A 233 -17.07 -35.05 -23.84
N ARG A 234 -16.34 -35.14 -22.71
CA ARG A 234 -15.38 -36.15 -22.18
C ARG A 234 -14.74 -37.29 -23.01
N THR A 235 -13.56 -37.68 -22.49
CA THR A 235 -12.86 -39.02 -22.43
C THR A 235 -12.04 -39.45 -23.67
N ALA A 236 -10.91 -40.18 -23.64
CA ALA A 236 -10.11 -40.93 -22.63
C ALA A 236 -8.75 -41.40 -23.25
N THR A 237 -7.78 -41.82 -22.40
CA THR A 237 -6.73 -42.89 -22.55
C THR A 237 -5.79 -42.88 -23.80
N ASP A 238 -4.52 -43.31 -23.83
CA ASP A 238 -3.84 -44.46 -23.21
C ASP A 238 -2.29 -44.37 -23.42
N SER A 239 -1.59 -45.27 -22.74
CA SER A 239 -0.16 -45.54 -22.60
C SER A 239 0.60 -46.11 -23.83
N THR A 240 1.92 -45.86 -23.97
CA THR A 240 3.02 -46.86 -24.22
C THR A 240 4.40 -46.23 -24.56
N THR A 241 5.46 -46.78 -23.95
CA THR A 241 6.90 -46.78 -24.38
C THR A 241 7.25 -48.18 -24.93
N PRO A 242 8.48 -48.57 -25.41
CA PRO A 242 9.80 -47.90 -25.47
C PRO A 242 10.63 -48.15 -26.78
N SER A 243 11.78 -47.48 -26.99
CA SER A 243 12.94 -48.07 -27.70
C SER A 243 14.27 -47.34 -27.44
N THR A 244 15.37 -48.08 -27.58
CA THR A 244 16.75 -47.84 -27.13
C THR A 244 17.73 -47.52 -28.27
N ALA A 245 18.81 -46.80 -27.92
CA ALA A 245 20.24 -46.97 -28.31
C ALA A 245 20.93 -45.85 -29.14
N ASN A 246 21.99 -45.26 -28.52
CA ASN A 246 23.36 -44.92 -28.99
C ASN A 246 23.56 -44.24 -30.36
N THR A 247 24.37 -43.18 -30.57
CA THR A 247 25.76 -42.88 -30.15
C THR A 247 26.13 -41.41 -30.47
N SER A 248 27.04 -40.86 -29.64
CA SER A 248 28.16 -39.94 -29.94
C SER A 248 27.93 -38.52 -30.52
N GLY A 249 28.25 -37.51 -29.68
CA GLY A 249 29.20 -36.45 -30.02
C GLY A 249 28.64 -35.06 -30.37
N ASP A 250 28.49 -34.19 -29.37
CA ASP A 250 29.13 -32.84 -29.30
C ASP A 250 28.79 -32.22 -27.92
N GLU A 251 29.79 -32.01 -27.07
CA GLU A 251 29.61 -31.41 -25.74
C GLU A 251 29.55 -29.88 -25.86
N GLY A 252 28.33 -29.37 -26.05
CA GLY A 252 27.96 -28.03 -25.60
C GLY A 252 27.15 -28.19 -24.32
N ASP A 253 27.67 -27.69 -23.19
CA ASP A 253 26.98 -27.68 -21.90
C ASP A 253 25.70 -26.82 -21.99
N ASP A 254 24.61 -27.43 -22.45
CA ASP A 254 23.28 -26.86 -22.43
C ASP A 254 22.70 -27.03 -21.03
N PHE A 255 22.98 -26.05 -20.18
CA PHE A 255 22.51 -26.05 -18.80
C PHE A 255 20.97 -26.02 -18.73
N PRO A 256 20.33 -26.88 -17.90
CA PRO A 256 18.88 -27.08 -17.85
C PRO A 256 18.05 -25.86 -17.39
N TRP A 257 18.69 -24.74 -17.02
CA TRP A 257 17.98 -23.49 -16.70
C TRP A 257 17.60 -22.65 -17.93
N LYS A 258 18.19 -22.92 -19.11
CA LYS A 258 17.83 -22.19 -20.35
C LYS A 258 16.50 -22.63 -20.97
N SER A 259 16.04 -23.85 -20.68
CA SER A 259 14.81 -24.44 -21.24
C SER A 259 13.66 -24.55 -20.23
N ALA A 260 13.82 -24.04 -19.02
CA ALA A 260 12.74 -23.89 -18.05
C ALA A 260 11.85 -22.67 -18.38
N LYS A 261 11.16 -22.71 -19.53
CA LYS A 261 9.89 -22.00 -19.70
C LYS A 261 8.80 -22.82 -19.03
N THR A 262 8.78 -22.84 -17.71
CA THR A 262 7.66 -23.33 -16.90
C THR A 262 7.79 -22.70 -15.51
N ALA A 263 6.91 -21.73 -15.25
CA ALA A 263 6.62 -21.14 -13.94
C ALA A 263 7.85 -20.70 -13.11
N ALA A 264 8.66 -19.78 -13.63
CA ALA A 264 9.31 -18.83 -12.74
C ALA A 264 8.21 -17.86 -12.27
N GLU A 265 7.63 -18.11 -11.09
CA GLU A 265 6.84 -17.12 -10.36
C GLU A 265 7.63 -15.81 -10.38
N SER A 266 7.01 -14.75 -10.91
CA SER A 266 7.64 -13.44 -11.00
C SER A 266 7.92 -12.97 -9.57
N ILE A 267 9.17 -13.09 -9.12
CA ILE A 267 9.57 -12.54 -7.84
C ILE A 267 9.41 -11.03 -7.96
N ASP A 268 8.39 -10.51 -7.29
CA ASP A 268 8.15 -9.09 -7.19
C ASP A 268 9.29 -8.46 -6.38
N HIS A 269 10.22 -7.83 -7.10
CA HIS A 269 11.50 -7.35 -6.57
C HIS A 269 11.47 -5.91 -6.06
N VAL A 270 10.29 -5.27 -6.06
CA VAL A 270 10.18 -3.83 -5.84
C VAL A 270 9.42 -3.60 -4.54
N ILE A 271 10.16 -3.24 -3.50
CA ILE A 271 9.63 -2.85 -2.18
C ILE A 271 9.74 -1.34 -2.11
N ARG A 272 8.61 -0.64 -2.04
CA ARG A 272 8.60 0.83 -2.03
C ARG A 272 7.89 1.36 -0.79
N ARG A 273 8.29 2.53 -0.32
CA ARG A 273 7.60 3.25 0.76
C ARG A 273 7.21 4.64 0.34
N TYR A 274 6.04 5.09 0.76
CA TYR A 274 5.67 6.49 0.64
C TYR A 274 6.65 7.33 1.44
N HIS A 275 7.00 8.50 0.92
CA HIS A 275 7.93 9.41 1.58
C HIS A 275 7.50 10.86 1.35
N ALA A 276 7.47 11.68 2.40
CA ALA A 276 6.90 13.03 2.33
C ALA A 276 7.61 13.99 1.36
N ASP A 277 8.90 13.74 1.08
CA ASP A 277 9.68 14.51 0.09
C ASP A 277 9.47 14.06 -1.37
N VAL A 278 8.92 12.86 -1.59
CA VAL A 278 8.71 12.28 -2.94
C VAL A 278 7.24 12.31 -3.31
N ASP A 279 6.37 11.98 -2.36
CA ASP A 279 4.93 11.91 -2.56
C ASP A 279 4.27 13.19 -2.05
N ALA A 280 3.63 13.91 -2.98
CA ALA A 280 2.84 15.10 -2.65
C ALA A 280 1.50 14.77 -1.96
N LEU A 281 1.10 13.49 -1.95
CA LEU A 281 -0.14 13.02 -1.34
C LEU A 281 -0.08 13.18 0.18
N LYS A 282 -1.22 13.54 0.80
CA LYS A 282 -1.36 13.66 2.24
C LYS A 282 -2.58 12.89 2.72
N ILE A 283 -2.48 12.25 3.89
CA ILE A 283 -3.65 11.76 4.61
C ILE A 283 -4.45 12.96 5.11
N GLU A 284 -5.64 13.17 4.55
CA GLU A 284 -6.45 14.39 4.74
C GLU A 284 -7.35 14.35 5.98
N ILE A 285 -7.55 13.17 6.58
CA ILE A 285 -8.31 13.03 7.83
C ILE A 285 -7.48 13.44 9.04
N PRO A 286 -8.11 13.81 10.17
CA PRO A 286 -7.43 13.98 11.45
C PRO A 286 -6.53 12.81 11.80
N THR A 287 -5.36 13.12 12.38
CA THR A 287 -4.38 12.11 12.80
C THR A 287 -3.82 12.42 14.19
N ALA A 288 -3.63 11.37 14.98
CA ALA A 288 -2.89 11.42 16.24
C ALA A 288 -1.63 10.57 16.12
N HIS A 289 -0.47 11.15 16.40
CA HIS A 289 0.84 10.49 16.32
C HIS A 289 1.46 10.36 17.70
N ILE A 290 1.81 9.15 18.10
CA ILE A 290 2.44 8.86 19.38
C ILE A 290 3.71 8.07 19.11
N TYR A 291 4.87 8.61 19.46
CA TYR A 291 6.15 7.92 19.19
C TYR A 291 7.20 8.20 20.27
N GLY A 292 8.13 7.25 20.42
CA GLY A 292 9.21 7.35 21.39
C GLY A 292 10.42 8.09 20.83
N SER A 293 10.97 9.06 21.57
CA SER A 293 12.24 9.73 21.25
C SER A 293 13.46 8.79 21.18
N LYS A 294 13.35 7.58 21.75
CA LYS A 294 14.39 6.54 21.69
C LYS A 294 13.97 5.37 20.79
N ASP A 295 12.87 5.51 20.05
CA ASP A 295 12.44 4.52 19.10
C ASP A 295 13.44 4.46 17.93
N PRO A 296 13.99 3.28 17.55
CA PRO A 296 14.79 3.16 16.33
C PRO A 296 14.05 3.64 15.06
N TYR A 297 12.71 3.62 15.06
CA TYR A 297 11.86 4.12 13.99
C TYR A 297 11.44 5.58 14.15
N HIS A 298 11.93 6.29 15.17
CA HIS A 298 11.50 7.66 15.50
C HIS A 298 11.50 8.60 14.29
N ARG A 299 12.58 8.60 13.50
CA ARG A 299 12.66 9.41 12.29
C ARG A 299 11.63 9.01 11.23
N GLN A 300 11.33 7.71 11.10
CA GLN A 300 10.27 7.25 10.21
C GLN A 300 8.88 7.68 10.71
N SER A 301 8.64 7.72 12.02
CA SER A 301 7.40 8.25 12.59
C SER A 301 7.23 9.73 12.29
N LEU A 302 8.32 10.53 12.35
CA LEU A 302 8.30 11.92 11.94
C LEU A 302 7.98 12.08 10.44
N GLU A 303 8.53 11.23 9.58
CA GLU A 303 8.22 11.26 8.15
C GLU A 303 6.79 10.78 7.83
N LEU A 304 6.23 9.86 8.61
CA LEU A 304 4.81 9.48 8.54
C LEU A 304 3.91 10.66 8.96
N GLU A 305 4.27 11.40 10.01
CA GLU A 305 3.56 12.64 10.40
C GLU A 305 3.59 13.66 9.25
N ARG A 306 4.72 13.79 8.55
CA ARG A 306 4.83 14.65 7.36
C ARG A 306 3.99 14.17 6.16
N LEU A 307 3.56 12.90 6.13
CA LEU A 307 2.58 12.38 5.15
C LEU A 307 1.12 12.67 5.53
N CYS A 308 0.87 13.32 6.67
CA CYS A 308 -0.47 13.70 7.11
C CYS A 308 -0.70 15.21 6.93
N ASP A 309 -1.96 15.64 6.82
CA ASP A 309 -2.28 17.06 6.76
C ASP A 309 -1.94 17.75 8.10
N PRO A 310 -1.01 18.72 8.12
CA PRO A 310 -0.59 19.37 9.37
C PRO A 310 -1.68 20.20 10.04
N ARG A 311 -2.80 20.51 9.34
CA ARG A 311 -3.95 21.20 9.94
C ARG A 311 -4.68 20.33 10.96
N TRP A 312 -4.67 19.01 10.75
CA TRP A 312 -5.44 18.05 11.53
C TRP A 312 -4.55 17.02 12.26
N ALA A 313 -3.24 17.13 12.10
CA ALA A 313 -2.27 16.32 12.80
C ALA A 313 -2.03 16.83 14.22
N SER A 314 -2.01 15.92 15.17
CA SER A 314 -1.56 16.14 16.54
C SER A 314 -0.52 15.09 16.89
N SER A 315 0.53 15.47 17.62
CA SER A 315 1.62 14.56 17.95
C SER A 315 2.05 14.68 19.41
N TYR A 316 2.57 13.57 19.94
CA TYR A 316 3.20 13.52 21.25
C TYR A 316 4.39 12.57 21.25
N GLU A 317 5.54 13.12 21.65
CA GLU A 317 6.80 12.40 21.76
C GLU A 317 7.10 12.05 23.23
N HIS A 318 7.25 10.76 23.52
CA HIS A 318 7.57 10.28 24.87
C HIS A 318 9.04 9.84 25.01
N PRO A 319 9.62 9.80 26.22
CA PRO A 319 11.06 9.54 26.43
C PRO A 319 11.49 8.06 26.35
N GLU A 320 10.61 7.17 25.86
CA GLU A 320 10.81 5.71 25.81
C GLU A 320 11.15 5.25 24.37
N GLY A 321 11.38 3.95 24.20
CA GLY A 321 11.71 3.35 22.90
C GLY A 321 10.48 2.97 22.08
N HIS A 322 10.61 1.92 21.27
CA HIS A 322 9.53 1.34 20.46
C HIS A 322 8.52 0.57 21.33
N VAL A 323 7.65 1.30 22.03
CA VAL A 323 6.73 0.70 23.02
C VAL A 323 5.51 1.57 23.23
N VAL A 324 4.38 0.96 23.59
CA VAL A 324 3.23 1.68 24.17
C VAL A 324 3.52 2.00 25.64
N PRO A 325 3.61 3.28 26.05
CA PRO A 325 4.01 3.64 27.40
C PRO A 325 3.04 3.16 28.48
N ARG A 326 3.55 2.72 29.63
CA ARG A 326 2.72 2.29 30.78
C ARG A 326 2.57 3.32 31.90
N ARG A 327 3.38 4.40 31.87
CA ARG A 327 3.35 5.42 32.92
C ARG A 327 2.10 6.28 32.81
N SER A 328 1.38 6.44 33.92
CA SER A 328 0.11 7.17 33.96
C SER A 328 0.21 8.60 33.41
N ALA A 329 1.24 9.36 33.79
CA ALA A 329 1.46 10.72 33.28
C ALA A 329 1.60 10.76 31.75
N ILE A 330 2.32 9.81 31.16
CA ILE A 330 2.50 9.72 29.70
C ILE A 330 1.19 9.32 29.02
N ASN A 331 0.40 8.43 29.64
CA ASN A 331 -0.90 8.04 29.10
C ASN A 331 -1.93 9.19 29.13
N GLN A 332 -1.83 10.10 30.09
CA GLN A 332 -2.64 11.33 30.11
C GLN A 332 -2.30 12.23 28.90
N ASP A 333 -1.01 12.39 28.59
CA ASP A 333 -0.58 13.15 27.42
C ASP A 333 -1.00 12.47 26.11
N ILE A 334 -0.88 11.13 26.01
CA ILE A 334 -1.38 10.33 24.88
C ILE A 334 -2.88 10.56 24.68
N ALA A 335 -3.68 10.41 25.74
CA ALA A 335 -5.12 10.62 25.69
C ALA A 335 -5.47 12.06 25.30
N GLY A 336 -4.71 13.05 25.80
CA GLY A 336 -4.85 14.45 25.40
C GLY A 336 -4.57 14.70 23.92
N THR A 337 -3.58 14.03 23.34
CA THR A 337 -3.26 14.09 21.91
C THR A 337 -4.36 13.45 21.07
N ILE A 338 -4.81 12.24 21.42
CA ILE A 338 -5.94 11.59 20.75
C ILE A 338 -7.21 12.44 20.86
N GLY A 339 -7.45 13.06 22.02
CA GLY A 339 -8.58 13.98 22.25
C GLY A 339 -8.58 15.20 21.33
N LYS A 340 -7.41 15.76 20.99
CA LYS A 340 -7.29 16.84 20.01
C LYS A 340 -7.69 16.38 18.61
N ALA A 341 -7.24 15.19 18.21
CA ALA A 341 -7.58 14.64 16.90
C ALA A 341 -9.07 14.28 16.80
N LEU A 342 -9.66 13.72 17.87
CA LEU A 342 -11.11 13.48 17.97
C LEU A 342 -11.91 14.77 17.82
N ALA A 343 -11.50 15.85 18.48
CA ALA A 343 -12.17 17.16 18.36
C ALA A 343 -12.08 17.75 16.94
N ALA A 344 -11.08 17.35 16.14
CA ALA A 344 -10.93 17.80 14.76
C ALA A 344 -11.84 17.07 13.77
N VAL A 345 -12.41 15.90 14.14
CA VAL A 345 -13.28 15.10 13.25
C VAL A 345 -14.49 15.91 12.76
N ASP A 346 -15.21 16.58 13.68
CA ASP A 346 -16.39 17.38 13.34
C ASP A 346 -16.07 18.65 12.56
N ILE A 347 -14.83 19.14 12.64
CA ILE A 347 -14.37 20.34 11.92
C ILE A 347 -13.96 19.95 10.51
N CYS A 348 -13.23 18.84 10.37
CA CYS A 348 -12.76 18.33 9.08
C CYS A 348 -13.91 17.84 8.20
N ALA A 349 -15.03 17.38 8.79
CA ALA A 349 -16.19 16.90 8.05
C ALA A 349 -17.08 18.02 7.46
N ARG A 350 -16.78 19.30 7.74
CA ARG A 350 -17.57 20.47 7.29
C ARG A 350 -16.94 21.17 6.09
#